data_AF-A0A1Y2JK64-F1
#
_entry.id   AF-A0A1Y2JK64-F1
#
_cell.length_a   1.000
_cell.length_b   1.000
_cell.length_c   1.000
_cell.angle_alpha   90.00
_cell.angle_beta   90.00
_cell.angle_gamma   90.00
#
_symmetry.space_group_name_H-M   'P 1'
#
loop_
_entity.id
_entity.type
_entity.pdbx_description
1 polymer ?
#
loop_
_entity_poly.entity_id
_entity_poly.type
_entity_poly.pdbx_seq_one_letter_code
_entity_poly.pdbx_strand_id
1 'polypeptide(L)'
;MMDLALMLELLIDDPGSRAPAVLLRSEGLRLIDELNYVVGLDPLVDDTTGVSVPQLCARLAAAGYKLRPSIDAPTFADRRRRHGGCVRAAAEHLGTTAAPLLP
;
A
#
# COMPACT_ATOMS: atom_id res chain seq x y z
N MET A 1 7.53 -1.36 0.12
CA MET A 1 7.71 0.06 -0.26
C MET A 1 6.41 0.74 -0.71
N MET A 2 5.59 0.11 -1.57
CA MET A 2 4.33 0.71 -2.05
C MET A 2 3.33 1.06 -0.94
N ASP A 3 3.19 0.19 0.06
CA ASP A 3 2.32 0.46 1.21
C ASP A 3 2.80 1.66 2.03
N LEU A 4 4.10 1.80 2.26
CA LEU A 4 4.66 2.97 2.95
C LEU A 4 4.42 4.25 2.14
N ALA A 5 4.59 4.19 0.82
CA ALA A 5 4.30 5.32 -0.05
C ALA A 5 2.81 5.73 0.02
N LEU A 6 1.90 4.75 0.06
CA LEU A 6 0.47 5.01 0.25
C LEU A 6 0.18 5.64 1.63
N MET A 7 0.85 5.18 2.69
CA MET A 7 0.72 5.76 4.03
C MET A 7 1.21 7.21 4.08
N LEU A 8 2.35 7.51 3.46
CA LEU A 8 2.89 8.87 3.35
C LEU A 8 1.97 9.79 2.52
N GLU A 9 1.29 9.24 1.52
CA GLU A 9 0.36 10.03 0.71
C GLU A 9 -0.95 10.36 1.45
N LEU A 10 -1.49 9.41 2.21
CA LEU A 10 -2.89 9.48 2.67
C LEU A 10 -3.07 9.52 4.19
N LEU A 11 -2.12 9.01 4.98
CA LEU A 11 -2.28 8.82 6.42
C LEU A 11 -1.35 9.72 7.25
N ILE A 12 -0.09 9.88 6.82
CA ILE A 12 0.94 10.63 7.54
C ILE A 12 0.92 12.10 7.13
N ASP A 13 0.97 12.99 8.11
CA ASP A 13 1.04 14.44 7.93
C ASP A 13 2.50 14.90 7.76
N ASP A 14 3.11 14.46 6.66
CA ASP A 14 4.45 14.90 6.25
C ASP A 14 4.39 15.47 4.82
N PRO A 15 4.28 16.80 4.66
CA PRO A 15 4.17 17.42 3.35
C PRO A 15 5.44 17.26 2.50
N GLY A 16 6.62 17.11 3.12
CA GLY A 16 7.89 16.97 2.40
C GLY A 16 8.01 15.64 1.67
N SER A 17 7.47 14.57 2.26
CA SER A 17 7.53 13.22 1.69
C SER A 17 6.40 12.89 0.72
N ARG A 18 5.34 13.72 0.65
CA ARG A 18 4.13 13.41 -0.13
C ARG A 18 4.40 13.25 -1.63
N ALA A 19 5.06 14.22 -2.26
CA ALA A 19 5.30 14.16 -3.71
C ALA A 19 6.24 13.00 -4.09
N PRO A 20 7.37 12.77 -3.39
CA PRO A 20 8.19 11.57 -3.60
C PRO A 20 7.41 10.26 -3.39
N ALA A 21 6.53 10.20 -2.38
CA ALA A 21 5.72 9.02 -2.11
C ALA A 21 4.71 8.75 -3.25
N VAL A 22 4.03 9.77 -3.76
CA VAL A 22 3.13 9.62 -4.92
C VAL A 22 3.88 9.08 -6.13
N LEU A 23 5.06 9.62 -6.43
CA LEU A 23 5.88 9.17 -7.55
C LEU A 23 6.35 7.73 -7.36
N LEU A 24 6.93 7.41 -6.19
CA LEU A 24 7.39 6.05 -5.86
C LEU A 24 6.26 5.04 -6.01
N ARG A 25 5.05 5.38 -5.53
CA ARG A 25 3.89 4.52 -5.68
C ARG A 25 3.54 4.37 -7.16
N SER A 26 3.33 5.47 -7.89
CA SER A 26 2.93 5.43 -9.30
C SER A 26 3.86 4.58 -10.16
N GLU A 27 5.16 4.82 -10.08
CA GLU A 27 6.14 4.11 -10.91
C GLU A 27 6.35 2.67 -10.45
N GLY A 28 6.34 2.41 -9.14
CA GLY A 28 6.44 1.04 -8.63
C GLY A 28 5.22 0.18 -8.98
N LEU A 29 4.02 0.78 -9.01
CA LEU A 29 2.82 0.09 -9.46
C LEU A 29 2.86 -0.20 -10.95
N ARG A 30 3.23 0.79 -11.76
CA ARG A 30 3.37 0.57 -13.20
C ARG A 30 4.36 -0.57 -13.50
N LEU A 31 5.51 -0.58 -12.81
CA LEU A 31 6.50 -1.64 -13.00
C LEU A 31 5.96 -3.02 -12.59
N ILE A 32 5.26 -3.14 -11.45
CA ILE A 32 4.75 -4.44 -11.02
C ILE A 32 3.63 -4.96 -11.94
N ASP A 33 2.80 -4.06 -12.47
CA ASP A 33 1.74 -4.41 -13.42
C ASP A 33 2.34 -4.94 -14.73
N GLU A 34 3.37 -4.28 -15.26
CA GLU A 34 4.08 -4.74 -16.46
C GLU A 34 4.78 -6.08 -16.25
N LEU A 35 5.42 -6.29 -15.09
CA LEU A 35 6.06 -7.56 -14.76
C LEU A 35 5.03 -8.70 -14.68
N ASN A 36 3.90 -8.45 -13.99
CA ASN A 36 2.83 -9.43 -13.90
C ASN A 36 2.23 -9.74 -15.27
N TYR A 37 2.06 -8.72 -16.13
CA TYR A 37 1.59 -8.91 -17.50
C TYR A 37 2.53 -9.81 -18.33
N VAL A 38 3.85 -9.55 -18.27
CA VAL A 38 4.86 -10.34 -18.99
C VAL A 38 4.87 -11.80 -18.54
N VAL A 39 4.69 -12.05 -17.24
CA VAL A 39 4.66 -13.40 -16.67
C VAL A 39 3.29 -14.09 -16.83
N GLY A 40 2.23 -13.32 -17.10
CA GLY A 40 0.85 -13.82 -17.18
C GLY A 40 0.22 -14.07 -15.81
N LEU A 41 0.52 -13.24 -14.82
CA LEU A 41 -0.03 -13.34 -13.46
C LEU A 41 -1.28 -12.46 -13.32
N ASP A 42 -2.36 -13.08 -12.83
CA ASP A 42 -3.54 -12.34 -12.40
C ASP A 42 -3.34 -11.76 -10.98
N PRO A 43 -3.88 -10.56 -10.69
CA PRO A 43 -3.86 -10.01 -9.34
C PRO A 43 -4.60 -10.92 -8.37
N LEU A 44 -3.99 -11.17 -7.21
CA LEU A 44 -4.63 -11.95 -6.15
C LEU A 44 -5.59 -11.10 -5.31
N VAL A 45 -6.54 -11.76 -4.64
CA VAL A 45 -7.52 -11.07 -3.77
C VAL A 45 -6.83 -10.48 -2.54
N ASP A 46 -6.79 -9.15 -2.43
CA ASP A 46 -6.33 -8.47 -1.22
C ASP A 46 -7.49 -8.27 -0.23
N ASP A 47 -7.35 -8.86 0.97
CA ASP A 47 -8.36 -8.82 2.03
C ASP A 47 -8.31 -7.53 2.87
N THR A 48 -7.54 -6.52 2.45
CA THR A 48 -7.50 -5.22 3.13
C THR A 48 -8.88 -4.56 3.09
N THR A 49 -9.49 -4.45 4.26
CA THR A 49 -10.76 -3.74 4.46
C THR A 49 -10.53 -2.35 5.06
N GLY A 50 -11.49 -1.44 4.91
CA GLY A 50 -11.47 -0.14 5.60
C GLY A 50 -11.38 -0.25 7.13
N VAL A 51 -11.78 -1.39 7.70
CA VAL A 51 -11.70 -1.72 9.14
C VAL A 51 -10.25 -1.88 9.62
N SER A 52 -9.32 -2.22 8.72
CA SER A 52 -7.89 -2.32 9.04
C SER A 52 -7.18 -0.96 9.18
N VAL A 53 -7.77 0.11 8.63
CA VAL A 53 -7.14 1.43 8.59
C VAL A 53 -7.04 2.08 9.98
N PRO A 54 -8.07 2.04 10.86
CA PRO A 54 -7.92 2.51 12.24
C PRO A 54 -6.80 1.83 13.01
N GLN A 55 -6.64 0.50 12.86
CA GLN A 55 -5.57 -0.25 13.52
C GLN A 55 -4.20 0.15 12.98
N LEU A 56 -4.08 0.35 11.67
CA LEU A 56 -2.87 0.87 11.05
C LEU A 56 -2.52 2.27 11.56
N CYS A 57 -3.50 3.17 11.63
CA CYS A 57 -3.32 4.53 12.16
C CYS A 57 -2.87 4.52 13.62
N ALA A 58 -3.47 3.66 14.47
CA ALA A 58 -3.06 3.50 15.85
C ALA A 58 -1.59 3.07 15.96
N ARG A 59 -1.16 2.12 15.12
CA ARG A 59 0.23 1.66 15.08
C ARG A 59 1.19 2.75 14.60
N LEU A 60 0.81 3.52 13.58
CA LEU A 60 1.60 4.66 13.10
C LEU A 60 1.75 5.74 14.17
N ALA A 61 0.67 6.09 14.87
CA ALA A 61 0.70 7.04 15.97
C ALA A 61 1.59 6.53 17.12
N ALA A 62 1.50 5.25 17.48
CA ALA A 62 2.35 4.62 18.48
C ALA A 62 3.85 4.62 18.10
N ALA A 63 4.15 4.61 16.80
CA ALA A 63 5.51 4.75 16.27
C ALA A 63 5.99 6.22 16.17
N GLY A 64 5.17 7.19 16.57
CA GLY A 64 5.52 8.61 16.59
C GLY A 64 5.21 9.38 15.31
N TYR A 65 4.52 8.77 14.34
CA TYR A 65 4.11 9.49 13.13
C TYR A 65 2.93 10.42 13.44
N LYS A 66 3.04 11.66 12.97
CA LYS A 66 1.91 12.60 12.96
C LYS A 66 0.93 12.18 11.88
N LEU A 67 -0.34 11.97 12.26
CA LEU A 67 -1.40 11.60 11.32
C LEU A 67 -2.10 12.83 10.74
N ARG A 68 -2.66 12.68 9.54
CA ARG A 68 -3.47 13.72 8.90
C ARG A 68 -4.76 13.97 9.70
N PRO A 69 -5.27 15.21 9.73
CA PRO A 69 -6.46 15.56 10.51
C PRO A 69 -7.75 14.94 9.95
N SER A 70 -7.76 14.56 8.67
CA SER A 70 -8.87 13.87 8.02
C SER A 70 -8.31 12.69 7.24
N ILE A 71 -8.70 11.49 7.66
CA ILE A 71 -8.28 10.21 7.06
C ILE A 71 -9.48 9.62 6.33
N ASP A 72 -9.34 9.46 5.01
CA ASP A 72 -10.30 8.74 4.17
C ASP A 72 -9.90 7.26 4.11
N ALA A 73 -10.36 6.50 5.10
CA ALA A 73 -10.10 5.07 5.23
C ALA A 73 -10.62 4.25 4.03
N PRO A 74 -11.83 4.50 3.48
CA PRO A 74 -12.29 3.85 2.26
C PRO A 74 -11.33 4.04 1.08
N THR A 75 -10.88 5.27 0.83
CA THR A 75 -9.94 5.55 -0.28
C THR A 75 -8.61 4.86 -0.07
N PHE A 76 -8.08 4.81 1.16
CA PHE A 76 -6.85 4.05 1.44
C PHE A 76 -7.02 2.56 1.12
N ALA A 77 -8.08 1.94 1.63
CA ALA A 77 -8.33 0.51 1.45
C ALA A 77 -8.57 0.15 -0.03
N ASP A 78 -9.28 0.99 -0.77
CA ASP A 78 -9.50 0.81 -2.21
C ASP A 78 -8.19 0.87 -3.02
N ARG A 79 -7.38 1.90 -2.76
CA ARG A 79 -6.10 2.05 -3.45
C ARG A 79 -5.12 0.94 -3.08
N ARG A 80 -5.11 0.49 -1.83
CA ARG A 80 -4.28 -0.65 -1.43
C ARG A 80 -4.71 -1.93 -2.13
N ARG A 81 -6.02 -2.25 -2.14
CA ARG A 81 -6.52 -3.50 -2.77
C ARG A 81 -6.06 -3.62 -4.22
N ARG A 82 -6.05 -2.51 -4.96
CA ARG A 82 -5.60 -2.48 -6.36
C ARG A 82 -4.15 -2.96 -6.52
N HIS A 83 -3.24 -2.56 -5.63
CA HIS A 83 -1.83 -2.94 -5.76
C HIS A 83 -1.40 -4.13 -4.92
N GLY A 84 -2.05 -4.36 -3.78
CA GLY A 84 -1.72 -5.45 -2.87
C GLY A 84 -1.89 -6.81 -3.56
N GLY A 85 -2.91 -6.93 -4.41
CA GLY A 85 -3.13 -8.11 -5.25
C GLY A 85 -2.00 -8.38 -6.24
N CYS A 86 -1.54 -7.35 -6.96
CA CYS A 86 -0.43 -7.48 -7.91
C CYS A 86 0.89 -7.83 -7.21
N VAL A 87 1.20 -7.17 -6.09
CA VAL A 87 2.41 -7.43 -5.31
C VAL A 87 2.37 -8.84 -4.71
N ARG A 88 1.21 -9.30 -4.26
CA ARG A 88 1.07 -10.65 -3.71
C ARG A 88 1.25 -11.72 -4.79
N ALA A 89 0.65 -11.54 -5.97
CA ALA A 89 0.82 -12.45 -7.10
C ALA A 89 2.32 -12.62 -7.46
N ALA A 90 3.04 -11.51 -7.58
CA ALA A 90 4.47 -11.53 -7.88
C ALA A 90 5.30 -12.19 -6.78
N ALA A 91 5.02 -11.88 -5.51
CA ALA A 91 5.74 -12.45 -4.38
C ALA A 91 5.57 -13.98 -4.32
N GLU A 92 4.33 -14.46 -4.46
CA GLU A 92 4.01 -15.90 -4.47
C GLU A 92 4.67 -16.61 -5.65
N HIS A 93 4.63 -16.02 -6.85
CA HIS A 93 5.30 -16.58 -8.04
C HIS A 93 6.81 -16.75 -7.83
N LEU A 94 7.45 -15.80 -7.15
CA LEU A 94 8.88 -15.84 -6.83
C LEU A 94 9.22 -16.76 -5.64
N GLY A 95 8.26 -17.47 -5.07
CA GLY A 95 8.47 -18.35 -3.91
C GLY A 95 8.68 -17.58 -2.60
N THR A 96 8.19 -16.34 -2.52
CA THR A 96 8.30 -15.47 -1.35
C THR A 96 6.92 -15.11 -0.81
N THR A 97 6.87 -14.52 0.38
CA THR A 97 5.62 -14.02 0.96
C THR A 97 5.60 -12.49 0.90
N ALA A 98 4.49 -11.93 0.42
CA ALA A 98 4.26 -10.50 0.53
C ALA A 98 4.14 -10.12 2.01
N ALA A 99 4.85 -9.06 2.43
CA ALA A 99 4.76 -8.58 3.80
C ALA A 99 3.32 -8.10 4.10
N PRO A 100 2.69 -8.61 5.17
CA PRO A 100 1.33 -8.21 5.48
C PRO A 100 1.29 -6.78 6.01
N LEU A 101 0.19 -6.07 5.74
CA LEU A 101 0.01 -4.68 6.20
C LEU A 101 -0.05 -4.60 7.73
N LEU A 102 -0.79 -5.53 8.33
CA LEU A 102 -0.92 -5.72 9.77
C LEU A 102 -0.42 -7.13 10.09
N PRO A 103 0.28 -7.32 11.22
CA PRO A 103 0.61 -8.66 11.71
C PRO A 103 -0.64 -9.47 12.04
#